data_AF-A0A1G8N9E0-F1
#
_entry.id   AF-A0A1G8N9E0-F1
#
_cell.length_a   1.000
_cell.length_b   1.000
_cell.length_c   1.000
_cell.angle_alpha   90.00
_cell.angle_beta   90.00
_cell.angle_gamma   90.00
#
_symmetry.space_group_name_H-M   'P 1'
#
loop_
_entity.id
_entity.type
_entity.pdbx_description
1 polymer ?
#
loop_
_entity_poly.entity_id
_entity_poly.type
_entity_poly.pdbx_seq_one_letter_code
_entity_poly.pdbx_strand_id
1 'polypeptide(L)'
;MMTNIDPVWLEQNCVDGVNRFTLMIPEDLDYFNGHFNGAPVLPGVVQLQWAITQAQACYGMPESCARLEVVKFQQLQRPGQQLTLELEQLDESRVRFAFFCSEKRYSSGRVVFEPESA
;
A
#
# COMPACT_ATOMS: atom_id res chain seq x y z
N MET A 1 -1.56 -16.11 18.94
CA MET A 1 -0.59 -16.04 17.83
C MET A 1 -0.54 -14.59 17.39
N MET A 2 0.63 -14.02 17.13
CA MET A 2 0.74 -12.72 16.48
C MET A 2 0.34 -12.90 15.01
N THR A 3 -0.58 -12.07 14.50
CA THR A 3 -1.04 -12.12 13.12
C THR A 3 0.04 -11.54 12.20
N ASN A 4 0.45 -12.25 11.16
CA ASN A 4 1.47 -11.81 10.20
C ASN A 4 0.79 -11.22 8.95
N ILE A 5 0.53 -9.91 8.96
CA ILE A 5 -0.28 -9.21 7.95
C ILE A 5 0.44 -8.03 7.27
N ASP A 6 1.62 -7.67 7.75
CA ASP A 6 2.37 -6.53 7.25
C ASP A 6 3.51 -6.98 6.34
N PRO A 7 3.91 -6.16 5.35
CA PRO A 7 5.07 -6.48 4.56
C PRO A 7 6.34 -6.24 5.39
N VAL A 8 7.47 -6.79 4.94
CA VAL A 8 8.76 -6.35 5.48
C VAL A 8 9.14 -5.04 4.79
N TRP A 9 9.09 -3.94 5.53
CA TRP A 9 9.61 -2.65 5.07
C TRP A 9 11.15 -2.69 5.10
N LEU A 10 11.78 -2.51 3.94
CA LEU A 10 13.23 -2.64 3.76
C LEU A 10 13.94 -1.29 3.78
N GLU A 11 13.35 -0.29 3.13
CA GLU A 11 13.94 1.04 3.02
C GLU A 11 12.83 2.09 2.86
N GLN A 12 13.06 3.29 3.39
CA GLN A 12 12.24 4.48 3.14
C GLN A 12 13.14 5.63 2.71
N ASN A 13 12.74 6.34 1.66
CA ASN A 13 13.38 7.57 1.22
C ASN A 13 12.31 8.62 0.90
N CYS A 14 12.64 9.90 1.08
CA CYS A 14 11.77 11.02 0.69
C CYS A 14 12.55 11.96 -0.24
N VAL A 15 11.99 12.25 -1.41
CA VAL A 15 12.57 13.16 -2.41
C VAL A 15 11.45 14.07 -2.92
N ASP A 16 11.64 15.38 -2.84
CA ASP A 16 10.66 16.40 -3.27
C ASP A 16 9.24 16.20 -2.68
N GLY A 17 9.15 15.74 -1.42
CA GLY A 17 7.88 15.47 -0.74
C GLY A 17 7.20 14.15 -1.10
N VAL A 18 7.80 13.38 -2.02
CA VAL A 18 7.34 12.05 -2.41
C VAL A 18 8.06 11.00 -1.55
N ASN A 19 7.29 10.22 -0.79
CA ASN A 19 7.82 9.12 0.01
C ASN A 19 7.85 7.84 -0.82
N ARG A 20 8.98 7.13 -0.78
CA ARG A 20 9.17 5.84 -1.43
C ARG A 20 9.61 4.79 -0.42
N PHE A 21 8.91 3.67 -0.43
CA PHE A 21 9.17 2.53 0.42
C PHE A 21 9.53 1.32 -0.44
N THR A 22 10.66 0.71 -0.15
CA THR A 22 10.98 -0.62 -0.64
C THR A 22 10.41 -1.63 0.34
N LEU A 23 9.61 -2.58 -0.15
CA LEU A 23 8.98 -3.61 0.68
C LEU A 23 9.10 -5.00 0.05
N MET A 24 9.15 -6.02 0.90
CA MET A 24 9.01 -7.42 0.52
C MET A 24 7.66 -7.95 1.01
N ILE A 25 6.96 -8.69 0.17
CA ILE A 25 5.75 -9.45 0.55
C ILE A 25 6.21 -10.79 1.13
N PRO A 26 6.08 -11.03 2.45
CA PRO A 26 6.44 -12.31 3.06
C PRO A 26 5.67 -13.46 2.43
N GLU A 27 6.27 -14.65 2.35
CA GLU A 27 5.56 -15.83 1.83
C GLU A 27 4.54 -16.40 2.81
N ASP A 28 4.71 -16.08 4.08
CA ASP A 28 3.95 -16.58 5.23
C ASP A 28 2.95 -15.56 5.77
N LEU A 29 2.53 -14.58 4.96
CA LEU A 29 1.42 -13.71 5.35
C LEU A 29 0.15 -14.53 5.56
N ASP A 30 -0.57 -14.22 6.64
CA ASP A 30 -1.81 -14.90 6.99
C ASP A 30 -2.88 -14.79 5.90
N TYR A 31 -2.79 -13.76 5.05
CA TYR A 31 -3.68 -13.58 3.89
C TYR A 31 -3.56 -14.65 2.82
N PHE A 32 -2.46 -15.42 2.79
CA PHE A 32 -2.26 -16.52 1.84
C PHE A 32 -2.80 -17.86 2.37
N ASN A 33 -3.18 -17.93 3.64
CA ASN A 33 -3.76 -19.15 4.22
C ASN A 33 -5.17 -19.37 3.67
N GLY A 34 -5.31 -20.37 2.79
CA GLY A 34 -6.61 -20.81 2.27
C GLY A 34 -7.13 -20.08 1.03
N HIS A 35 -6.43 -19.08 0.49
CA HIS A 35 -6.77 -18.35 -0.74
C HIS A 35 -5.50 -18.05 -1.56
N PHE A 36 -5.21 -18.61 -2.74
CA PHE A 36 -5.88 -19.55 -3.64
C PHE A 36 -4.98 -20.79 -3.80
N ASN A 37 -5.56 -22.01 -3.80
CA ASN A 37 -4.79 -23.24 -3.93
C ASN A 37 -3.89 -23.22 -5.19
N GLY A 38 -2.57 -23.24 -4.98
CA GLY A 38 -1.54 -23.27 -6.04
C GLY A 38 -1.19 -21.92 -6.67
N ALA A 39 -1.89 -20.83 -6.34
CA ALA A 39 -1.62 -19.50 -6.90
C ALA A 39 -1.96 -18.36 -5.91
N PRO A 40 -1.26 -18.25 -4.78
CA PRO A 40 -1.49 -17.17 -3.81
C PRO A 40 -1.28 -15.79 -4.42
N VAL A 41 -2.19 -14.87 -4.12
CA VAL A 41 -2.20 -13.48 -4.60
C VAL A 41 -2.54 -12.56 -3.44
N LEU A 42 -1.81 -11.45 -3.31
CA LEU A 42 -2.07 -10.47 -2.26
C LEU A 42 -3.38 -9.73 -2.54
N PRO A 43 -4.37 -9.76 -1.63
CA PRO A 43 -5.64 -9.08 -1.84
C PRO A 43 -5.44 -7.57 -2.05
N GLY A 44 -6.23 -6.97 -2.95
CA GLY A 44 -6.15 -5.54 -3.24
C GLY A 44 -6.41 -4.66 -2.01
N VAL A 45 -7.28 -5.11 -1.09
CA VAL A 45 -7.56 -4.41 0.18
C VAL A 45 -6.34 -4.35 1.11
N VAL A 46 -5.46 -5.35 1.06
CA VAL A 46 -4.23 -5.37 1.86
C VAL A 46 -3.23 -4.36 1.31
N GLN A 47 -3.09 -4.28 -0.02
CA GLN A 47 -2.28 -3.25 -0.68
C GLN A 47 -2.75 -1.84 -0.30
N LEU A 48 -4.07 -1.63 -0.28
CA LEU A 48 -4.67 -0.35 0.11
C LEU A 48 -4.39 -0.04 1.58
N GLN A 49 -4.56 -1.03 2.47
CA GLN A 49 -4.27 -0.85 3.90
C GLN A 49 -2.82 -0.41 4.12
N TRP A 50 -1.84 -1.06 3.47
CA TRP A 50 -0.44 -0.67 3.60
C TRP A 50 -0.18 0.75 3.08
N ALA A 51 -0.79 1.13 1.95
CA ALA A 51 -0.67 2.49 1.42
C ALA A 51 -1.29 3.53 2.37
N ILE A 52 -2.45 3.22 2.96
CA ILE A 52 -3.16 4.08 3.92
C ILE A 52 -2.31 4.26 5.19
N THR A 53 -1.85 3.18 5.80
CA THR A 53 -1.03 3.22 7.03
C THR A 53 0.23 4.06 6.83
N GLN A 54 0.94 3.86 5.71
CA GLN A 54 2.15 4.64 5.43
C GLN A 54 1.85 6.10 5.08
N ALA A 55 0.73 6.39 4.41
CA ALA A 55 0.31 7.76 4.15
C ALA A 55 -0.03 8.53 5.44
N GLN A 56 -0.71 7.87 6.38
CA GLN A 56 -1.00 8.42 7.71
C GLN A 56 0.30 8.72 8.46
N ALA A 57 1.23 7.76 8.50
CA ALA A 57 2.52 7.95 9.18
C ALA A 57 3.39 9.05 8.55
N CYS A 58 3.41 9.18 7.21
CA CYS A 58 4.26 10.14 6.52
C CYS A 58 3.74 11.57 6.53
N TYR A 59 2.43 11.73 6.35
CA TYR A 59 1.82 13.02 6.06
C TYR A 59 0.88 13.51 7.16
N GLY A 60 0.73 12.77 8.26
CA GLY A 60 -0.23 13.08 9.31
C GLY A 60 -1.66 13.05 8.81
N MET A 61 -1.96 12.14 7.86
CA MET A 61 -3.33 12.00 7.34
C MET A 61 -4.27 11.50 8.45
N PRO A 62 -5.55 11.92 8.44
CA PRO A 62 -6.55 11.44 9.37
C PRO A 62 -6.70 9.91 9.42
N GLU A 63 -7.17 9.38 10.54
CA GLU A 63 -7.32 7.92 10.75
C GLU A 63 -8.32 7.28 9.78
N SER A 64 -9.38 7.99 9.43
CA SER A 64 -10.46 7.47 8.58
C SER A 64 -10.19 7.70 7.10
N CYS A 65 -10.18 6.61 6.32
CA CYS A 65 -10.28 6.67 4.86
C CYS A 65 -11.75 6.89 4.45
N ALA A 66 -12.07 8.06 3.90
CA ALA A 66 -13.41 8.41 3.43
C ALA A 66 -13.79 7.66 2.16
N ARG A 67 -12.90 7.64 1.16
CA ARG A 67 -13.12 6.98 -0.12
C ARG A 67 -11.83 6.71 -0.86
N LEU A 68 -11.95 5.83 -1.86
CA LEU A 68 -10.90 5.54 -2.82
C LEU A 68 -11.29 6.09 -4.19
N GLU A 69 -10.35 6.75 -4.86
CA GLU A 69 -10.55 7.29 -6.21
C GLU A 69 -9.62 6.61 -7.20
N VAL A 70 -10.15 6.29 -8.39
CA VAL A 70 -9.39 5.80 -9.55
C VAL A 70 -8.44 4.64 -9.25
N VAL A 71 -8.82 3.76 -8.30
CA VAL A 71 -8.02 2.58 -7.96
C VAL A 71 -8.01 1.59 -9.11
N LYS A 72 -6.81 1.20 -9.52
CA LYS A 72 -6.58 0.22 -10.59
C LYS A 72 -5.65 -0.86 -10.08
N PHE A 73 -6.09 -2.11 -10.15
CA PHE A 73 -5.25 -3.29 -9.95
C PHE A 73 -4.90 -3.86 -11.32
N GLN A 74 -3.68 -3.60 -11.79
CA GLN A 74 -3.24 -3.92 -13.14
C GLN A 74 -2.54 -5.28 -13.21
N GLN A 75 -1.89 -5.70 -12.11
CA GLN A 75 -1.07 -6.91 -12.05
C GLN A 75 -1.19 -7.57 -10.68
N LEU A 76 -1.05 -8.90 -10.65
CA LEU A 76 -1.11 -9.67 -9.41
C LEU A 76 0.19 -9.52 -8.62
N GLN A 77 0.06 -9.09 -7.36
CA GLN A 77 1.14 -9.15 -6.38
C GLN A 77 1.16 -10.54 -5.71
N ARG A 78 2.34 -11.13 -5.55
CA ARG A 78 2.52 -12.52 -5.11
C ARG A 78 3.49 -12.61 -3.92
N PRO A 79 3.40 -13.69 -3.12
CA PRO A 79 4.43 -14.05 -2.13
C PRO A 79 5.86 -13.89 -2.65
N GLY A 80 6.76 -13.44 -1.79
CA GLY A 80 8.19 -13.30 -2.05
C GLY A 80 8.57 -12.14 -2.97
N GLN A 81 7.60 -11.36 -3.49
CA GLN A 81 7.89 -10.23 -4.36
C GLN A 81 8.41 -9.03 -3.57
N GLN A 82 9.42 -8.36 -4.14
CA GLN A 82 9.85 -7.04 -3.72
C GLN A 82 9.22 -5.97 -4.63
N LEU A 83 8.65 -4.94 -4.01
CA LEU A 83 7.98 -3.82 -4.68
C LEU A 83 8.43 -2.49 -4.09
N THR A 84 8.20 -1.42 -4.84
CA THR A 84 8.24 -0.05 -4.35
C THR A 84 6.81 0.46 -4.20
N LEU A 85 6.50 1.00 -3.02
CA LEU A 85 5.34 1.85 -2.78
C LEU A 85 5.79 3.31 -2.85
N GLU A 86 5.21 4.08 -3.76
CA GLU A 86 5.35 5.53 -3.82
C GLU A 86 4.08 6.20 -3.33
N LEU A 87 4.25 7.20 -2.47
CA LEU A 87 3.20 8.04 -1.92
C LEU A 87 3.51 9.51 -2.21
N GLU A 88 2.49 10.25 -2.61
CA GLU A 88 2.56 11.68 -2.91
C GLU A 88 1.33 12.37 -2.30
N GLN A 89 1.57 13.29 -1.38
CA GLN A 89 0.50 14.14 -0.85
C GLN A 89 0.05 15.12 -1.94
N LEU A 90 -1.24 15.09 -2.27
CA LEU A 90 -1.84 15.99 -3.25
C LEU A 90 -2.39 17.25 -2.56
N ASP A 91 -2.95 17.08 -1.36
CA ASP A 91 -3.42 18.14 -0.45
C ASP A 91 -3.61 17.57 0.97
N GLU A 92 -4.24 18.34 1.86
CA GLU A 92 -4.44 18.02 3.28
C GLU A 92 -5.25 16.73 3.55
N SER A 93 -5.99 16.22 2.55
CA SER A 93 -6.86 15.05 2.70
C SER A 93 -6.68 14.00 1.62
N ARG A 94 -5.76 14.19 0.67
CA ARG A 94 -5.60 13.31 -0.48
C ARG A 94 -4.16 12.90 -0.70
N VAL A 95 -3.97 11.58 -0.85
CA VAL A 95 -2.67 10.98 -1.16
C VAL A 95 -2.81 10.10 -2.40
N ARG A 96 -1.92 10.28 -3.37
CA ARG A 96 -1.74 9.35 -4.49
C ARG A 96 -0.82 8.23 -4.03
N PHE A 97 -1.17 6.99 -4.38
CA PHE A 97 -0.31 5.83 -4.17
C PHE A 97 -0.04 5.09 -5.47
N ALA A 98 1.14 4.47 -5.58
CA ALA A 98 1.47 3.53 -6.63
C ALA A 98 2.40 2.43 -6.13
N PHE A 99 2.05 1.17 -6.41
CA PHE A 99 2.94 0.02 -6.27
C PHE A 99 3.54 -0.33 -7.63
N PHE A 100 4.85 -0.45 -7.70
CA PHE A 100 5.56 -0.84 -8.92
C PHE A 100 6.83 -1.63 -8.62
N CYS A 101 7.36 -2.31 -9.64
CA CYS A 101 8.68 -2.93 -9.62
C CYS A 101 9.29 -2.75 -11.02
N SER A 102 10.47 -2.12 -11.08
CA SER A 102 11.06 -1.65 -12.33
C SER A 102 10.04 -0.81 -13.12
N GLU A 103 9.78 -1.13 -14.40
CA GLU A 103 8.82 -0.41 -15.25
C GLU A 103 7.37 -0.90 -15.08
N LYS A 104 7.14 -1.95 -14.28
CA LYS A 104 5.83 -2.60 -14.16
C LYS A 104 5.03 -2.03 -12.99
N ARG A 105 3.88 -1.41 -13.29
CA ARG A 105 2.94 -0.95 -12.27
C ARG A 105 1.95 -2.06 -11.88
N TYR A 106 1.80 -2.30 -10.59
CA TYR A 106 0.93 -3.35 -10.04
C TYR A 106 -0.42 -2.79 -9.63
N SER A 107 -0.41 -1.70 -8.87
CA SER A 107 -1.62 -1.00 -8.48
C SER A 107 -1.33 0.49 -8.27
N SER A 108 -2.38 1.29 -8.38
CA SER A 108 -2.30 2.73 -8.13
C SER A 108 -3.68 3.30 -7.88
N GLY A 109 -3.75 4.45 -7.22
CA GLY A 109 -4.98 5.18 -7.02
C GLY A 109 -4.76 6.40 -6.16
N ARG A 110 -5.86 6.94 -5.63
CA ARG A 110 -5.82 7.99 -4.61
C ARG A 110 -6.67 7.58 -3.43
N VAL A 111 -6.15 7.82 -2.24
CA VAL A 111 -6.89 7.71 -0.98
C VAL A 111 -7.35 9.11 -0.60
N VAL A 112 -8.62 9.24 -0.25
CA VAL A 112 -9.17 10.46 0.33
C VAL A 112 -9.52 10.17 1.78
N PHE A 113 -8.99 10.97 2.69
CA PHE A 113 -9.18 10.87 4.13
C PHE A 113 -10.33 11.76 4.57
N GLU A 114 -11.02 11.36 5.63
CA GLU A 114 -12.03 12.23 6.26
C GLU A 114 -11.31 13.37 6.97
N PRO A 115 -11.71 14.64 6.75
CA PRO A 115 -11.14 15.73 7.54
C PRO A 115 -11.41 15.48 9.02
N GLU A 116 -10.43 15.79 9.88
CA GLU A 116 -10.69 15.77 11.32
C GLU A 116 -11.86 16.71 11.62
N SER A 117 -12.87 16.20 12.32
CA SER A 117 -13.97 17.03 12.80
C SER A 117 -13.38 17.96 13.87
N ALA A 118 -13.30 19.26 13.54
CA ALA A 118 -12.85 20.31 14.44
C ALA A 118 -13.78 20.47 15.66
#